data_AF-A0A1S4HAP4-F1
#
_entry.id   AF-A0A1S4HAP4-F1
#
_cell.length_a   1.000
_cell.length_b   1.000
_cell.length_c   1.000
_cell.angle_alpha   90.00
_cell.angle_beta   90.00
_cell.angle_gamma   90.00
#
_symmetry.space_group_name_H-M   'P 1'
#
loop_
_entity.id
_entity.type
_entity.pdbx_description
1 polymer ?
#
loop_
_entity_poly.entity_id
_entity_poly.type
_entity_poly.pdbx_seq_one_letter_code
_entity_poly.pdbx_strand_id
1 'polypeptide(L)'
;MTSKLEVNVEEDISRKIQVCPYRVSSQSSVVDDAEEFAALEDPDRRLESVETGDEKSPTISEWYRLQSNTFGATSFRRVENLLDAVEQTPSESVEFDFNRCGYTNLHVQIILDGLLQARPECLTRLDLSRNRLLNVSLARCLGNVLMELQSIVHLSLSFNTLDDDCIEVLGDALSNSGVRLLEAAHCQITDRGGSLLFSALLYSDCVQMLDVSWNHLDTASGQAIGRFLSTQKTLKELLLAGNHLYQELQCTVPLLLGMIGNETLELLDLSWNGLRGEELGRALSKAVQQSKLKCLKLECNMLSEVELSFVVKLAKKSETLVELWLGSNVFEDTVLVELVRTFMRHPTLLVLSLGPFQFIPQTVAKLCRICKRKYPAKQIIYQGVLRAKPARPVDVQEMLLERSRFLAQKPKKAKLKRDLGHLMLQFGDAETSLLTREEFVLALKRFRLKLDRALLEALMDAFEAPKKLVDTGAMALKYLTKHPTERPIVKSAKRKGQK
;
A
#
# COMPACT_ATOMS: atom_id res chain seq x y z
N MET A 1 26.66 -33.14 -20.33
CA MET A 1 25.39 -33.34 -19.59
C MET A 1 24.42 -32.28 -20.05
N THR A 2 23.53 -32.70 -20.93
CA THR A 2 22.56 -31.93 -21.71
C THR A 2 21.16 -32.18 -21.18
N SER A 3 20.36 -31.12 -21.02
CA SER A 3 18.90 -31.08 -21.29
C SER A 3 18.39 -29.72 -20.80
N LYS A 4 18.20 -28.68 -21.64
CA LYS A 4 17.03 -28.49 -22.52
C LYS A 4 15.75 -28.99 -21.85
N LEU A 5 15.02 -28.07 -21.24
CA LEU A 5 13.60 -28.25 -20.90
C LEU A 5 12.81 -28.09 -22.20
N GLU A 6 12.27 -29.21 -22.65
CA GLU A 6 11.38 -29.33 -23.79
C GLU A 6 9.99 -28.79 -23.44
N VAL A 7 9.44 -28.09 -24.42
CA VAL A 7 8.05 -27.69 -24.53
C VAL A 7 7.30 -28.89 -25.09
N ASN A 8 6.24 -29.33 -24.42
CA ASN A 8 5.24 -30.23 -25.02
C ASN A 8 3.92 -29.48 -25.18
N VAL A 9 3.58 -29.24 -26.44
CA VAL A 9 2.27 -28.86 -26.95
C VAL A 9 1.87 -29.96 -27.92
N GLU A 10 0.76 -30.63 -27.64
CA GLU A 10 -0.14 -31.29 -28.61
C GLU A 10 -1.54 -30.83 -28.17
N GLU A 11 -2.23 -29.93 -28.88
CA GLU A 11 -3.05 -30.14 -30.10
C GLU A 11 -4.13 -31.23 -29.94
N ASP A 12 -5.39 -31.13 -30.37
CA ASP A 12 -6.27 -30.08 -30.89
C ASP A 12 -7.62 -30.80 -31.11
N ILE A 13 -8.75 -30.32 -30.56
CA ILE A 13 -10.08 -30.64 -31.13
C ILE A 13 -10.95 -29.39 -31.05
N SER A 14 -10.83 -28.56 -32.09
CA SER A 14 -11.92 -27.87 -32.80
C SER A 14 -13.36 -28.06 -32.27
N ARG A 15 -14.04 -26.95 -31.92
CA ARG A 15 -15.38 -26.59 -32.44
C ARG A 15 -15.90 -25.26 -31.89
N LYS A 16 -16.17 -24.36 -32.86
CA LYS A 16 -17.22 -23.32 -32.90
C LYS A 16 -17.13 -22.17 -31.90
N ILE A 17 -16.67 -21.04 -32.45
CA ILE A 17 -17.05 -19.68 -32.05
C ILE A 17 -18.57 -19.65 -31.88
N GLN A 18 -19.04 -19.48 -30.63
CA GLN A 18 -20.42 -19.11 -30.33
C GLN A 18 -20.39 -17.79 -29.57
N VAL A 19 -21.05 -16.82 -30.19
CA VAL A 19 -21.19 -15.42 -29.83
C VAL A 19 -21.67 -15.26 -28.37
N CYS A 20 -21.09 -14.30 -27.65
CA CYS A 20 -21.53 -13.85 -26.32
C CYS A 20 -23.03 -13.49 -26.32
N PRO A 21 -23.89 -14.09 -25.47
CA PRO A 21 -25.33 -13.81 -25.48
C PRO A 21 -25.77 -12.49 -24.84
N TYR A 22 -24.88 -11.70 -24.22
CA TYR A 22 -25.30 -10.47 -23.50
C TYR A 22 -24.42 -9.25 -23.81
N ARG A 23 -24.31 -8.92 -25.08
CA ARG A 23 -23.92 -7.57 -25.52
C ARG A 23 -25.20 -6.81 -25.87
N VAL A 24 -25.82 -6.15 -24.90
CA VAL A 24 -26.97 -5.28 -25.17
C VAL A 24 -26.44 -3.94 -25.68
N SER A 25 -26.80 -3.65 -26.91
CA SER A 25 -26.64 -2.38 -27.60
C SER A 25 -27.39 -1.27 -26.89
N SER A 26 -26.71 -0.14 -26.72
CA SER A 26 -27.31 1.16 -26.48
C SER A 26 -28.35 1.49 -27.56
N GLN A 27 -29.64 1.42 -27.22
CA GLN A 27 -30.70 2.35 -27.63
C GLN A 27 -32.04 1.96 -26.98
N SER A 28 -32.62 2.95 -26.27
CA SER A 28 -34.03 3.13 -25.91
C SER A 28 -34.78 2.04 -25.13
N SER A 29 -35.01 2.31 -23.85
CA SER A 29 -36.37 2.59 -23.34
C SER A 29 -36.24 3.50 -22.13
N VAL A 30 -36.66 4.75 -22.31
CA VAL A 30 -36.97 5.68 -21.22
C VAL A 30 -38.08 4.99 -20.40
N VAL A 31 -37.79 4.68 -19.15
CA VAL A 31 -38.82 4.41 -18.15
C VAL A 31 -38.92 5.72 -17.37
N ASP A 32 -40.11 6.30 -17.37
CA ASP A 32 -40.41 7.57 -16.71
C ASP A 32 -39.99 7.55 -15.22
N ASP A 33 -39.08 8.45 -14.85
CA ASP A 33 -38.67 8.74 -13.46
C ASP A 33 -39.76 9.56 -12.72
N ALA A 34 -41.03 9.16 -12.82
CA ALA A 34 -42.17 9.92 -12.28
C ALA A 34 -43.16 9.08 -11.45
N GLU A 35 -42.73 7.95 -10.87
CA GLU A 35 -43.48 7.33 -9.77
C GLU A 35 -42.87 7.74 -8.44
N GLU A 36 -43.47 8.74 -7.79
CA GLU A 36 -43.32 8.95 -6.36
C GLU A 36 -43.65 7.63 -5.65
N PHE A 37 -42.63 6.99 -5.08
CA PHE A 37 -42.85 5.87 -4.17
C PHE A 37 -43.73 6.37 -3.02
N ALA A 38 -44.94 5.81 -2.93
CA ALA A 38 -45.79 6.02 -1.77
C ALA A 38 -45.00 5.67 -0.51
N ALA A 39 -45.07 6.55 0.49
CA ALA A 39 -44.38 6.39 1.76
C ALA A 39 -44.60 4.96 2.29
N LEU A 40 -43.50 4.26 2.58
CA LEU A 40 -43.51 2.98 3.27
C LEU A 40 -44.33 3.16 4.56
N GLU A 41 -45.40 2.38 4.70
CA GLU A 41 -46.17 2.31 5.93
C GLU A 41 -45.22 2.04 7.11
N ASP A 42 -45.48 2.73 8.22
CA ASP A 42 -44.78 2.61 9.49
C ASP A 42 -44.61 1.13 9.87
N PRO A 43 -43.38 0.60 9.99
CA PRO A 43 -43.15 -0.83 10.22
C PRO A 43 -43.82 -1.36 11.50
N ASP A 44 -44.13 -0.48 12.46
CA ASP A 44 -44.84 -0.82 13.70
C ASP A 44 -46.32 -1.19 13.46
N ARG A 45 -46.96 -0.67 12.39
CA ARG A 45 -48.38 -0.96 12.10
C ARG A 45 -48.65 -2.40 11.68
N ARG A 46 -47.63 -3.14 11.24
CA ARG A 46 -47.78 -4.56 10.87
C ARG A 46 -47.67 -5.53 12.06
N LEU A 47 -47.22 -5.05 13.22
CA LEU A 47 -47.04 -5.88 14.41
C LEU A 47 -48.31 -5.99 15.28
N GLU A 48 -49.31 -5.11 15.10
CA GLU A 48 -50.49 -5.04 15.98
C GLU A 48 -51.72 -5.85 15.52
N SER A 49 -51.62 -6.76 14.56
CA SER A 49 -52.80 -7.55 14.15
C SER A 49 -52.53 -9.00 13.79
N VAL A 50 -52.14 -9.79 14.80
CA VAL A 50 -52.46 -11.22 14.81
C VAL A 50 -52.89 -11.62 16.23
N GLU A 51 -54.14 -11.30 16.59
CA GLU A 51 -54.85 -12.07 17.61
C GLU A 51 -55.48 -13.29 16.94
N THR A 52 -54.83 -14.46 17.02
CA THR A 52 -55.50 -15.76 16.83
C THR A 52 -54.79 -16.84 17.64
N GLY A 53 -55.57 -17.62 18.38
CA GLY A 53 -55.12 -18.52 19.45
C GLY A 53 -54.35 -19.78 19.02
N ASP A 54 -53.78 -20.43 20.03
CA ASP A 54 -53.33 -21.84 20.13
C ASP A 54 -52.61 -22.51 18.94
N GLU A 55 -52.07 -21.77 17.98
CA GLU A 55 -51.05 -22.27 17.05
C GLU A 55 -49.65 -21.94 17.58
N LYS A 56 -48.76 -22.94 17.64
CA LYS A 56 -47.36 -22.75 18.01
C LYS A 56 -46.76 -21.63 17.15
N SER A 57 -46.16 -20.63 17.79
CA SER A 57 -45.41 -19.58 17.10
C SER A 57 -44.43 -20.23 16.11
N PRO A 58 -44.40 -19.79 14.84
CA PRO A 58 -43.55 -20.39 13.82
C PRO A 58 -42.08 -20.29 14.22
N THR A 59 -41.29 -21.33 13.93
CA THR A 59 -39.83 -21.30 14.10
C THR A 59 -39.21 -20.19 13.25
N ILE A 60 -38.01 -19.73 13.60
CA ILE A 60 -37.37 -18.59 12.89
C ILE A 60 -37.13 -18.94 11.42
N SER A 61 -36.80 -20.21 11.14
CA SER A 61 -36.60 -20.70 9.77
C SER A 61 -37.91 -20.81 9.00
N GLU A 62 -39.02 -21.19 9.64
CA GLU A 62 -40.36 -21.16 9.03
C GLU A 62 -40.81 -19.74 8.72
N TRP A 63 -40.59 -18.80 9.65
CA TRP A 63 -40.86 -17.39 9.43
C TRP A 63 -40.03 -16.84 8.26
N TYR A 64 -38.72 -17.15 8.22
CA TYR A 64 -37.84 -16.77 7.11
C TYR A 64 -38.32 -17.34 5.76
N ARG A 65 -38.73 -18.62 5.71
CA ARG A 65 -39.29 -19.22 4.49
C ARG A 65 -40.58 -18.52 4.07
N LEU A 66 -41.47 -18.22 5.01
CA LEU A 66 -42.74 -17.55 4.74
C LEU A 66 -42.51 -16.14 4.18
N GLN A 67 -41.64 -15.35 4.81
CA GLN A 67 -41.31 -14.01 4.33
C GLN A 67 -40.59 -14.04 2.99
N SER A 68 -39.64 -14.96 2.80
CA SER A 68 -38.97 -15.14 1.50
C SER A 68 -39.99 -15.40 0.40
N ASN A 69 -40.93 -16.33 0.61
CA ASN A 69 -42.00 -16.61 -0.36
C ASN A 69 -42.92 -15.38 -0.58
N THR A 70 -43.26 -14.67 0.49
CA THR A 70 -44.15 -13.49 0.44
C THR A 70 -43.57 -12.38 -0.42
N PHE A 71 -42.26 -12.14 -0.32
CA PHE A 71 -41.56 -11.13 -1.11
C PHE A 71 -40.95 -11.67 -2.42
N GLY A 72 -41.26 -12.92 -2.80
CA GLY A 72 -40.73 -13.54 -4.02
C GLY A 72 -39.21 -13.78 -4.00
N ALA A 73 -38.61 -13.81 -2.82
CA ALA A 73 -37.19 -14.10 -2.60
C ALA A 73 -36.97 -15.62 -2.47
N THR A 74 -35.88 -16.13 -3.03
CA THR A 74 -35.51 -17.53 -2.88
C THR A 74 -35.00 -17.78 -1.46
N SER A 75 -35.59 -18.73 -0.73
CA SER A 75 -35.05 -19.13 0.56
C SER A 75 -33.72 -19.88 0.35
N PHE A 76 -32.75 -19.59 1.20
CA PHE A 76 -31.46 -20.27 1.18
C PHE A 76 -31.39 -21.25 2.33
N ARG A 77 -31.22 -22.54 2.02
CA ARG A 77 -31.06 -23.59 3.04
C ARG A 77 -29.94 -23.33 4.04
N ARG A 78 -28.86 -22.65 3.61
CA ARG A 78 -27.78 -22.22 4.52
C ARG A 78 -28.28 -21.25 5.58
N VAL A 79 -29.15 -20.31 5.21
CA VAL A 79 -29.76 -19.35 6.13
C VAL A 79 -30.73 -20.06 7.06
N GLU A 80 -31.58 -20.95 6.53
CA GLU A 80 -32.49 -21.75 7.35
C GLU A 80 -31.74 -22.56 8.41
N ASN A 81 -30.69 -23.28 8.03
CA ASN A 81 -29.87 -24.04 8.98
C ASN A 81 -29.19 -23.15 10.04
N LEU A 82 -28.77 -21.93 9.67
CA LEU A 82 -28.17 -21.00 10.62
C LEU A 82 -29.21 -20.45 11.59
N LEU A 83 -30.42 -20.13 11.12
CA LEU A 83 -31.54 -19.72 11.97
C LEU A 83 -32.00 -20.86 12.89
N ASP A 84 -32.06 -22.09 12.38
CA ASP A 84 -32.36 -23.29 13.19
C ASP A 84 -31.30 -23.52 14.28
N ALA A 85 -30.01 -23.30 13.96
CA ALA A 85 -28.93 -23.42 14.95
C ALA A 85 -29.09 -22.37 16.05
N VAL A 86 -29.38 -21.13 15.69
CA VAL A 86 -29.67 -20.04 16.62
C VAL A 86 -30.84 -20.39 17.57
N GLU A 87 -31.88 -21.06 17.06
CA GLU A 87 -33.04 -21.48 17.86
C GLU A 87 -32.75 -22.69 18.76
N GLN A 88 -31.97 -23.66 18.28
CA GLN A 88 -31.74 -24.94 18.96
C GLN A 88 -30.59 -24.90 19.97
N THR A 89 -29.63 -24.00 19.81
CA THR A 89 -28.44 -23.91 20.69
C THR A 89 -28.33 -22.54 21.36
N PRO A 90 -29.18 -22.23 22.38
CA PRO A 90 -29.18 -20.93 23.06
C PRO A 90 -27.96 -20.69 23.97
N SER A 91 -27.13 -21.71 24.24
CA SER A 91 -25.99 -21.60 25.17
C SER A 91 -24.62 -21.59 24.49
N GLU A 92 -24.55 -21.77 23.17
CA GLU A 92 -23.29 -21.80 22.42
C GLU A 92 -23.14 -20.53 21.58
N SER A 93 -21.93 -19.98 21.49
CA SER A 93 -21.68 -18.81 20.64
C SER A 93 -21.92 -19.16 19.17
N VAL A 94 -22.91 -18.52 18.54
CA VAL A 94 -23.21 -18.71 17.12
C VAL A 94 -22.57 -17.60 16.29
N GLU A 95 -21.97 -17.99 15.17
CA GLU A 95 -21.47 -17.10 14.12
C GLU A 95 -22.39 -17.15 12.89
N PHE A 96 -22.83 -15.98 12.41
CA PHE A 96 -23.66 -15.86 11.22
C PHE A 96 -22.86 -15.25 10.07
N ASP A 97 -22.47 -16.06 9.08
CA ASP A 97 -21.62 -15.64 7.95
C ASP A 97 -22.35 -15.67 6.61
N PHE A 98 -22.53 -14.48 6.03
CA PHE A 98 -23.16 -14.24 4.74
C PHE A 98 -22.17 -14.04 3.59
N ASN A 99 -20.87 -14.19 3.83
CA ASN A 99 -19.84 -13.88 2.84
C ASN A 99 -20.05 -14.59 1.50
N ARG A 100 -19.96 -13.81 0.42
CA ARG A 100 -19.86 -14.31 -0.97
C ARG A 100 -21.03 -15.22 -1.40
N CYS A 101 -22.16 -15.12 -0.73
CA CYS A 101 -23.33 -15.95 -1.02
C CYS A 101 -24.27 -15.32 -2.06
N GLY A 102 -23.98 -14.10 -2.53
CA GLY A 102 -24.77 -13.42 -3.56
C GLY A 102 -26.16 -12.97 -3.08
N TYR A 103 -26.33 -12.79 -1.78
CA TYR A 103 -27.58 -12.30 -1.21
C TYR A 103 -27.90 -10.89 -1.72
N THR A 104 -29.18 -10.67 -2.04
CA THR A 104 -29.68 -9.31 -2.30
C THR A 104 -30.00 -8.61 -0.99
N ASN A 105 -30.14 -7.28 -1.00
CA ASN A 105 -30.51 -6.50 0.18
C ASN A 105 -31.82 -7.00 0.82
N LEU A 106 -32.77 -7.45 0.01
CA LEU A 106 -34.02 -8.04 0.49
C LEU A 106 -33.79 -9.31 1.30
N HIS A 107 -32.90 -10.21 0.83
CA HIS A 107 -32.58 -11.42 1.60
C HIS A 107 -31.95 -11.05 2.94
N VAL A 108 -30.99 -10.11 2.95
CA VAL A 108 -30.35 -9.68 4.20
C VAL A 108 -31.36 -9.02 5.13
N GLN A 109 -32.25 -8.17 4.62
CA GLN A 109 -33.29 -7.51 5.39
C GLN A 109 -34.22 -8.53 6.06
N ILE A 110 -34.76 -9.48 5.30
CA ILE A 110 -35.63 -10.52 5.86
C ILE A 110 -34.91 -11.26 7.00
N ILE A 111 -33.61 -11.50 6.87
CA ILE A 111 -32.85 -12.22 7.89
C ILE A 111 -32.65 -11.37 9.15
N LEU A 112 -32.30 -10.09 8.99
CA LEU A 112 -32.18 -9.16 10.12
C LEU A 112 -33.51 -9.00 10.86
N ASP A 113 -34.62 -8.92 10.12
CA ASP A 113 -35.97 -8.87 10.70
C ASP A 113 -36.27 -10.17 11.47
N GLY A 114 -35.88 -11.34 10.92
CA GLY A 114 -36.01 -12.62 11.61
C GLY A 114 -35.19 -12.70 12.90
N LEU A 115 -33.97 -12.15 12.90
CA LEU A 115 -33.14 -12.05 14.11
C LEU A 115 -33.75 -11.13 15.17
N LEU A 116 -34.40 -10.02 14.77
CA LEU A 116 -35.12 -9.12 15.68
C LEU A 116 -36.36 -9.78 16.31
N GLN A 117 -37.04 -10.64 15.56
CA GLN A 117 -38.18 -11.40 16.08
C GLN A 117 -37.70 -12.49 17.07
N ALA A 118 -36.64 -13.19 16.71
CA ALA A 118 -36.08 -14.29 17.49
C ALA A 118 -35.38 -13.86 18.79
N ARG A 119 -34.69 -12.72 18.74
CA ARG A 119 -33.84 -12.18 19.81
C ARG A 119 -32.90 -13.19 20.44
N PRO A 120 -32.02 -13.82 19.65
CA PRO A 120 -31.15 -14.86 20.18
C PRO A 120 -30.07 -14.29 21.08
N GLU A 121 -30.00 -14.80 22.31
CA GLU A 121 -28.94 -14.46 23.26
C GLU A 121 -27.57 -15.09 22.87
N CYS A 122 -27.60 -16.12 22.01
CA CYS A 122 -26.44 -16.91 21.62
C CYS A 122 -25.65 -16.33 20.42
N LEU A 123 -26.22 -15.38 19.67
CA LEU A 123 -25.59 -14.81 18.48
C LEU A 123 -24.47 -13.84 18.89
N THR A 124 -23.22 -14.18 18.59
CA THR A 124 -22.05 -13.39 19.01
C THR A 124 -21.29 -12.74 17.87
N ARG A 125 -21.42 -13.27 16.65
CA ARG A 125 -20.76 -12.74 15.45
C ARG A 125 -21.74 -12.64 14.30
N LEU A 126 -21.77 -11.45 13.69
CA LEU A 126 -22.52 -11.16 12.48
C LEU A 126 -21.56 -10.71 11.38
N ASP A 127 -21.37 -11.55 10.37
CA ASP A 127 -20.52 -11.28 9.22
C ASP A 127 -21.37 -11.04 7.97
N LEU A 128 -21.48 -9.76 7.62
CA LEU A 128 -22.16 -9.24 6.44
C LEU A 128 -21.17 -8.77 5.38
N SER A 129 -19.91 -9.19 5.45
CA SER A 129 -18.89 -8.74 4.50
C SER A 129 -19.16 -9.24 3.07
N ARG A 130 -18.66 -8.48 2.09
CA ARG A 130 -18.77 -8.76 0.64
C ARG A 130 -20.21 -8.85 0.10
N ASN A 131 -21.15 -8.15 0.75
CA ASN A 131 -22.53 -8.01 0.30
C ASN A 131 -22.77 -6.73 -0.54
N ARG A 132 -21.72 -6.14 -1.13
CA ARG A 132 -21.61 -5.05 -2.15
C ARG A 132 -22.46 -3.77 -1.98
N LEU A 133 -23.67 -3.80 -1.45
CA LEU A 133 -24.64 -2.72 -1.45
C LEU A 133 -25.39 -2.66 -0.11
N LEU A 134 -24.82 -2.05 0.91
CA LEU A 134 -25.57 -1.74 2.13
C LEU A 134 -26.17 -0.35 1.93
N ASN A 135 -27.50 -0.27 1.84
CA ASN A 135 -28.22 0.99 1.69
C ASN A 135 -28.76 1.47 3.04
N VAL A 136 -29.24 2.72 3.10
CA VAL A 136 -29.69 3.34 4.36
C VAL A 136 -30.81 2.55 5.05
N SER A 137 -31.73 1.95 4.29
CA SER A 137 -32.80 1.11 4.84
C SER A 137 -32.22 -0.13 5.54
N LEU A 138 -31.27 -0.81 4.91
CA LEU A 138 -30.62 -1.97 5.49
C LEU A 138 -29.70 -1.58 6.66
N ALA A 139 -29.04 -0.43 6.60
CA ALA A 139 -28.30 0.16 7.70
C ALA A 139 -29.18 0.37 8.93
N ARG A 140 -30.41 0.84 8.73
CA ARG A 140 -31.40 1.02 9.81
C ARG A 140 -31.84 -0.30 10.42
N CYS A 141 -32.18 -1.30 9.59
CA CYS A 141 -32.51 -2.65 10.07
C CYS A 141 -31.35 -3.24 10.88
N LEU A 142 -30.11 -3.13 10.37
CA LEU A 142 -28.92 -3.58 11.08
C LEU A 142 -28.73 -2.79 12.38
N GLY A 143 -28.90 -1.47 12.36
CA GLY A 143 -28.82 -0.64 13.55
C GLY A 143 -29.77 -1.11 14.65
N ASN A 144 -31.02 -1.41 14.31
CA ASN A 144 -32.00 -1.96 15.26
C ASN A 144 -31.54 -3.31 15.82
N VAL A 145 -31.01 -4.21 14.98
CA VAL A 145 -30.44 -5.50 15.43
C VAL A 145 -29.31 -5.28 16.44
N LEU A 146 -28.40 -4.33 16.17
CA LEU A 146 -27.25 -4.07 17.05
C LEU A 146 -27.66 -3.45 18.39
N MET A 147 -28.72 -2.64 18.41
CA MET A 147 -29.24 -2.03 19.64
C MET A 147 -30.02 -3.04 20.50
N GLU A 148 -30.76 -3.95 19.89
CA GLU A 148 -31.53 -4.98 20.62
C GLU A 148 -30.65 -6.18 21.04
N LEU A 149 -29.76 -6.64 20.14
CA LEU A 149 -28.95 -7.84 20.35
C LEU A 149 -27.56 -7.47 20.87
N GLN A 150 -27.51 -7.13 22.16
CA GLN A 150 -26.27 -6.80 22.89
C GLN A 150 -25.28 -7.99 23.01
N SER A 151 -25.72 -9.20 22.63
CA SER A 151 -24.90 -10.41 22.50
C SER A 151 -23.91 -10.33 21.32
N ILE A 152 -24.17 -9.50 20.30
CA ILE A 152 -23.30 -9.36 19.13
C ILE A 152 -22.02 -8.61 19.52
N VAL A 153 -20.92 -9.36 19.62
CA VAL A 153 -19.60 -8.85 19.99
C VAL A 153 -18.76 -8.52 18.75
N HIS A 154 -18.96 -9.22 17.63
CA HIS A 154 -18.18 -9.05 16.41
C HIS A 154 -19.09 -8.76 15.21
N LEU A 155 -18.90 -7.60 14.58
CA LEU A 155 -19.56 -7.19 13.35
C LEU A 155 -18.53 -7.02 12.22
N SER A 156 -18.72 -7.74 11.10
CA SER A 156 -17.93 -7.53 9.89
C SER A 156 -18.80 -7.00 8.75
N LEU A 157 -18.47 -5.81 8.29
CA LEU A 157 -19.07 -5.09 7.16
C LEU A 157 -18.09 -4.92 6.00
N SER A 158 -16.90 -5.51 6.08
CA SER A 158 -15.83 -5.31 5.09
C SER A 158 -16.28 -5.60 3.64
N PHE A 159 -15.71 -4.91 2.66
CA PHE A 159 -16.03 -5.08 1.24
C PHE A 159 -17.52 -4.83 0.88
N ASN A 160 -18.21 -3.98 1.64
CA ASN A 160 -19.50 -3.41 1.23
C ASN A 160 -19.29 -1.99 0.71
N THR A 161 -20.30 -1.39 0.08
CA THR A 161 -20.29 0.06 -0.15
C THR A 161 -21.14 0.70 0.94
N LEU A 162 -20.53 1.53 1.79
CA LEU A 162 -21.20 2.28 2.85
C LEU A 162 -21.16 3.76 2.47
N ASP A 163 -22.30 4.31 2.06
CA ASP A 163 -22.42 5.76 1.90
C ASP A 163 -22.44 6.47 3.25
N ASP A 164 -22.27 7.79 3.24
CA ASP A 164 -22.16 8.57 4.48
C ASP A 164 -23.43 8.51 5.33
N ASP A 165 -24.61 8.41 4.70
CA ASP A 165 -25.90 8.34 5.39
C ASP A 165 -26.07 6.97 6.09
N CYS A 166 -25.59 5.88 5.47
CA CYS A 166 -25.50 4.57 6.11
C CYS A 166 -24.57 4.62 7.33
N ILE A 167 -23.43 5.30 7.20
CA ILE A 167 -22.45 5.41 8.29
C ILE A 167 -23.01 6.24 9.44
N GLU A 168 -23.77 7.30 9.16
CA GLU A 168 -24.44 8.08 10.21
C GLU A 168 -25.39 7.22 11.04
N VAL A 169 -26.29 6.49 10.37
CA VAL A 169 -27.26 5.58 11.02
C VAL A 169 -26.55 4.47 11.79
N LEU A 170 -25.52 3.84 11.18
CA LEU A 170 -24.78 2.76 11.84
C LEU A 170 -23.92 3.27 12.98
N GLY A 171 -23.32 4.45 12.87
CA GLY A 171 -22.49 5.06 13.90
C GLY A 171 -23.28 5.25 15.20
N ASP A 172 -24.50 5.80 15.10
CA ASP A 172 -25.39 5.98 16.23
C ASP A 172 -25.78 4.65 16.89
N ALA A 173 -26.14 3.65 16.09
CA ALA A 173 -26.47 2.32 16.60
C ALA A 173 -25.25 1.64 17.27
N LEU A 174 -24.07 1.74 16.65
CA LEU A 174 -22.82 1.17 17.16
C LEU A 174 -22.43 1.78 18.51
N SER A 175 -22.67 3.09 18.69
CA SER A 175 -22.38 3.77 19.95
C SER A 175 -23.14 3.19 21.15
N ASN A 176 -24.31 2.56 20.91
CA ASN A 176 -25.17 1.95 21.92
C ASN A 176 -25.22 0.41 21.85
N SER A 177 -24.29 -0.20 21.13
CA SER A 177 -24.25 -1.65 20.91
C SER A 177 -23.22 -2.38 21.79
N GLY A 178 -23.35 -3.70 21.87
CA GLY A 178 -22.39 -4.59 22.52
C GLY A 178 -21.12 -4.88 21.68
N VAL A 179 -21.01 -4.28 20.49
CA VAL A 179 -19.94 -4.57 19.52
C VAL A 179 -18.58 -4.17 20.09
N ARG A 180 -17.67 -5.13 20.11
CA ARG A 180 -16.27 -4.95 20.52
C ARG A 180 -15.30 -5.01 19.36
N LEU A 181 -15.62 -5.77 18.32
CA LEU A 181 -14.79 -5.94 17.12
C LEU A 181 -15.60 -5.46 15.92
N LEU A 182 -15.18 -4.37 15.29
CA LEU A 182 -15.81 -3.82 14.09
C LEU A 182 -14.83 -3.84 12.92
N GLU A 183 -15.17 -4.61 11.89
CA GLU A 183 -14.42 -4.65 10.63
C GLU A 183 -15.21 -3.97 9.51
N ALA A 184 -14.71 -2.84 9.01
CA ALA A 184 -15.28 -2.08 7.91
C ALA A 184 -14.20 -1.71 6.88
N ALA A 185 -13.32 -2.67 6.57
CA ALA A 185 -12.26 -2.48 5.59
C ALA A 185 -12.80 -2.53 4.16
N HIS A 186 -12.22 -1.75 3.24
CA HIS A 186 -12.68 -1.65 1.85
C HIS A 186 -14.16 -1.28 1.70
N CYS A 187 -14.65 -0.34 2.53
CA CYS A 187 -16.05 0.05 2.56
C CYS A 187 -16.41 1.29 1.74
N GLN A 188 -15.42 1.92 1.09
CA GLN A 188 -15.55 3.21 0.41
C GLN A 188 -15.98 4.37 1.33
N ILE A 189 -15.73 4.24 2.64
CA ILE A 189 -16.08 5.29 3.62
C ILE A 189 -15.33 6.57 3.25
N THR A 190 -16.06 7.66 3.02
CA THR A 190 -15.48 8.96 2.67
C THR A 190 -14.91 9.67 3.90
N ASP A 191 -14.22 10.79 3.71
CA ASP A 191 -13.75 11.60 4.83
C ASP A 191 -14.89 12.14 5.72
N ARG A 192 -16.07 12.41 5.14
CA ARG A 192 -17.25 12.80 5.91
C ARG A 192 -17.80 11.62 6.70
N GLY A 193 -18.03 10.47 6.05
CA GLY A 193 -18.47 9.25 6.72
C GLY A 193 -17.53 8.84 7.85
N GLY A 194 -16.22 8.90 7.63
CA GLY A 194 -15.20 8.62 8.64
C GLY A 194 -15.31 9.56 9.85
N SER A 195 -15.42 10.86 9.61
CA SER A 195 -15.64 11.85 10.66
C SER A 195 -16.91 11.58 11.48
N LEU A 196 -18.01 11.21 10.82
CA LEU A 196 -19.28 10.85 11.48
C LEU A 196 -19.11 9.59 12.34
N LEU A 197 -18.51 8.53 11.78
CA LEU A 197 -18.26 7.27 12.48
C LEU A 197 -17.46 7.50 13.76
N PHE A 198 -16.31 8.17 13.67
CA PHE A 198 -15.46 8.41 14.83
C PHE A 198 -16.10 9.36 15.85
N SER A 199 -16.95 10.29 15.40
CA SER A 199 -17.71 11.16 16.30
C SER A 199 -18.79 10.39 17.07
N ALA A 200 -19.50 9.46 16.43
CA ALA A 200 -20.49 8.63 17.09
C ALA A 200 -19.84 7.64 18.07
N LEU A 201 -18.73 7.01 17.67
CA LEU A 201 -17.99 6.07 18.50
C LEU A 201 -17.29 6.71 19.71
N LEU A 202 -17.25 8.05 19.83
CA LEU A 202 -16.83 8.73 21.07
C LEU A 202 -17.58 8.24 22.30
N TYR A 203 -18.85 7.86 22.12
CA TYR A 203 -19.76 7.47 23.19
C TYR A 203 -19.85 5.95 23.39
N SER A 204 -19.18 5.16 22.54
CA SER A 204 -19.14 3.71 22.72
C SER A 204 -18.21 3.34 23.86
N ASP A 205 -18.70 2.54 24.81
CA ASP A 205 -17.89 1.98 25.89
C ASP A 205 -17.40 0.55 25.60
N CYS A 206 -17.72 -0.01 24.43
CA CYS A 206 -17.50 -1.43 24.14
C CYS A 206 -16.38 -1.69 23.12
N VAL A 207 -16.17 -0.81 22.15
CA VAL A 207 -15.26 -1.06 21.00
C VAL A 207 -13.82 -1.26 21.45
N GLN A 208 -13.26 -2.44 21.15
CA GLN A 208 -11.88 -2.83 21.45
C GLN A 208 -11.00 -2.92 20.20
N MET A 209 -11.56 -3.31 19.07
CA MET A 209 -10.87 -3.33 17.78
C MET A 209 -11.73 -2.65 16.71
N LEU A 210 -11.11 -1.75 15.96
CA LEU A 210 -11.72 -1.08 14.83
C LEU A 210 -10.80 -1.17 13.61
N ASP A 211 -11.29 -1.81 12.55
CA ASP A 211 -10.65 -1.84 11.24
C ASP A 211 -11.44 -1.00 10.23
N VAL A 212 -10.85 0.11 9.81
CA VAL A 212 -11.37 0.96 8.72
C VAL A 212 -10.30 1.14 7.64
N SER A 213 -9.49 0.11 7.42
CA SER A 213 -8.44 0.09 6.40
C SER A 213 -9.03 0.14 4.98
N TRP A 214 -8.27 0.71 4.05
CA TRP A 214 -8.59 0.81 2.64
C TRP A 214 -9.91 1.53 2.35
N ASN A 215 -10.12 2.64 3.07
CA ASN A 215 -11.20 3.61 2.84
C ASN A 215 -10.61 4.93 2.35
N HIS A 216 -11.43 5.99 2.30
CA HIS A 216 -11.03 7.32 1.82
C HIS A 216 -10.95 8.35 2.95
N LEU A 217 -10.48 7.93 4.14
CA LEU A 217 -10.32 8.82 5.29
C LEU A 217 -9.20 9.85 5.04
N ASP A 218 -9.46 11.12 5.36
CA ASP A 218 -8.54 12.25 5.15
C ASP A 218 -8.57 13.20 6.37
N THR A 219 -8.54 14.52 6.16
CA THR A 219 -8.35 15.51 7.22
C THR A 219 -9.43 15.52 8.29
N ALA A 220 -10.72 15.46 7.92
CA ALA A 220 -11.81 15.52 8.91
C ALA A 220 -11.81 14.26 9.77
N SER A 221 -11.61 13.10 9.14
CA SER A 221 -11.46 11.82 9.82
C SER A 221 -10.27 11.81 10.75
N GLY A 222 -9.10 12.30 10.32
CA GLY A 222 -7.90 12.37 11.17
C GLY A 222 -8.11 13.19 12.45
N GLN A 223 -8.82 14.31 12.36
CA GLN A 223 -9.18 15.11 13.53
C GLN A 223 -10.19 14.40 14.44
N ALA A 224 -11.20 13.75 13.86
CA ALA A 224 -12.17 12.96 14.61
C ALA A 224 -11.51 11.77 15.33
N ILE A 225 -10.60 11.06 14.65
CA ILE A 225 -9.79 9.98 15.24
C ILE A 225 -8.96 10.51 16.40
N GLY A 226 -8.32 11.68 16.27
CA GLY A 226 -7.56 12.29 17.37
C GLY A 226 -8.43 12.54 18.61
N ARG A 227 -9.65 13.06 18.42
CA ARG A 227 -10.61 13.24 19.53
C ARG A 227 -11.02 11.90 20.12
N PHE A 228 -11.36 10.93 19.27
CA PHE A 228 -11.74 9.58 19.66
C PHE A 228 -10.66 8.89 20.50
N LEU A 229 -9.40 8.94 20.09
CA LEU A 229 -8.29 8.35 20.84
C LEU A 229 -8.04 9.05 22.18
N SER A 230 -8.33 10.35 22.28
CA SER A 230 -8.14 11.10 23.52
C SER A 230 -9.18 10.80 24.60
N THR A 231 -10.36 10.32 24.20
CA THR A 231 -11.47 10.00 25.12
C THR A 231 -11.62 8.52 25.37
N GLN A 232 -11.26 7.67 24.41
CA GLN A 232 -11.53 6.25 24.49
C GLN A 232 -10.69 5.50 25.51
N LYS A 233 -11.35 4.58 26.22
CA LYS A 233 -10.78 3.80 27.32
C LYS A 233 -10.86 2.30 27.11
N THR A 234 -11.46 1.84 26.01
CA THR A 234 -11.65 0.40 25.73
C THR A 234 -10.95 -0.05 24.46
N LEU A 235 -10.68 0.87 23.53
CA LEU A 235 -9.99 0.58 22.28
C LEU A 235 -8.56 0.09 22.53
N LYS A 236 -8.25 -1.08 21.96
CA LYS A 236 -6.94 -1.74 21.98
C LYS A 236 -6.28 -1.76 20.60
N GLU A 237 -7.06 -1.88 19.54
CA GLU A 237 -6.52 -2.03 18.19
C GLU A 237 -7.22 -1.09 17.21
N LEU A 238 -6.44 -0.29 16.49
CA LEU A 238 -6.93 0.62 15.46
C LEU A 238 -6.17 0.39 14.16
N LEU A 239 -6.89 -0.06 13.12
CA LEU A 239 -6.34 -0.33 11.80
C LEU A 239 -6.83 0.72 10.80
N LEU A 240 -5.90 1.52 10.28
CA LEU A 240 -6.14 2.63 9.37
C LEU A 240 -5.35 2.48 8.06
N ALA A 241 -4.89 1.27 7.74
CA ALA A 241 -3.98 1.06 6.63
C ALA A 241 -4.64 1.46 5.30
N GLY A 242 -3.93 2.10 4.38
CA GLY A 242 -4.45 2.37 3.03
C GLY A 242 -5.51 3.46 2.94
N ASN A 243 -5.41 4.50 3.76
CA ASN A 243 -6.24 5.71 3.71
C ASN A 243 -5.44 6.93 3.20
N HIS A 244 -6.05 8.12 3.17
CA HIS A 244 -5.44 9.36 2.70
C HIS A 244 -4.90 10.24 3.83
N LEU A 245 -4.37 9.64 4.91
CA LEU A 245 -3.97 10.36 6.12
C LEU A 245 -2.61 11.11 5.99
N TYR A 246 -2.19 11.50 4.79
CA TYR A 246 -0.87 12.10 4.52
C TYR A 246 -0.78 13.61 4.82
N GLN A 247 -1.90 14.30 5.06
CA GLN A 247 -1.90 15.73 5.39
C GLN A 247 -1.38 15.94 6.82
N GLU A 248 -0.08 16.16 6.94
CA GLU A 248 0.63 16.20 8.20
C GLU A 248 -0.05 17.06 9.29
N LEU A 249 -0.16 18.37 9.07
CA LEU A 249 -0.62 19.31 10.11
C LEU A 249 -2.13 19.23 10.38
N GLN A 250 -2.93 18.90 9.37
CA GLN A 250 -4.40 18.93 9.45
C GLN A 250 -5.01 17.57 9.79
N CYS A 251 -4.28 16.47 9.58
CA CYS A 251 -4.77 15.10 9.73
C CYS A 251 -3.92 14.30 10.71
N THR A 252 -2.67 13.96 10.35
CA THR A 252 -1.89 12.97 11.10
C THR A 252 -1.40 13.50 12.45
N VAL A 253 -0.98 14.77 12.52
CA VAL A 253 -0.52 15.38 13.78
C VAL A 253 -1.66 15.42 14.81
N PRO A 254 -2.87 15.94 14.49
CA PRO A 254 -4.02 15.85 15.39
C PRO A 254 -4.35 14.42 15.84
N LEU A 255 -4.31 13.45 14.92
CA LEU A 255 -4.52 12.03 15.22
C LEU A 255 -3.54 11.53 16.28
N LEU A 256 -2.24 11.77 16.06
CA LEU A 256 -1.18 11.32 16.97
C LEU A 256 -1.22 12.04 18.32
N LEU A 257 -1.55 13.33 18.35
CA LEU A 257 -1.70 14.07 19.60
C LEU A 257 -2.85 13.50 20.46
N GLY A 258 -3.89 12.96 19.82
CA GLY A 258 -4.98 12.26 20.50
C GLY A 258 -4.55 11.03 21.30
N MET A 259 -3.43 10.40 20.92
CA MET A 259 -2.89 9.23 21.64
C MET A 259 -2.16 9.58 22.92
N ILE A 260 -1.81 10.86 23.14
CA ILE A 260 -1.04 11.27 24.32
C ILE A 260 -1.88 11.02 25.57
N GLY A 261 -1.37 10.17 26.47
CA GLY A 261 -2.09 9.78 27.68
C GLY A 261 -3.09 8.64 27.47
N ASN A 262 -3.24 8.11 26.25
CA ASN A 262 -4.04 6.92 26.02
C ASN A 262 -3.32 5.68 26.60
N GLU A 263 -4.00 4.97 27.50
CA GLU A 263 -3.44 3.83 28.20
C GLU A 263 -3.92 2.46 27.68
N THR A 264 -4.85 2.44 26.72
CA THR A 264 -5.54 1.20 26.31
C THR A 264 -5.14 0.76 24.92
N LEU A 265 -4.79 1.69 24.02
CA LEU A 265 -4.39 1.40 22.65
C LEU A 265 -3.06 0.63 22.64
N GLU A 266 -3.11 -0.61 22.17
CA GLU A 266 -1.98 -1.53 22.08
C GLU A 266 -1.43 -1.63 20.65
N LEU A 267 -2.29 -1.53 19.63
CA LEU A 267 -1.90 -1.64 18.22
C LEU A 267 -2.45 -0.47 17.41
N LEU A 268 -1.56 0.16 16.66
CA LEU A 268 -1.91 1.19 15.67
C LEU A 268 -1.28 0.83 14.32
N ASP A 269 -2.12 0.69 13.30
CA ASP A 269 -1.69 0.49 11.92
C ASP A 269 -1.97 1.73 11.06
N LEU A 270 -0.89 2.41 10.68
CA LEU A 270 -0.87 3.57 9.80
C LEU A 270 -0.16 3.26 8.47
N SER A 271 -0.07 1.99 8.10
CA SER A 271 0.60 1.57 6.86
C SER A 271 -0.12 2.13 5.62
N TRP A 272 0.56 2.27 4.48
CA TRP A 272 -0.06 2.68 3.22
C TRP A 272 -0.82 4.02 3.26
N ASN A 273 -0.40 4.99 4.08
CA ASN A 273 -1.04 6.30 4.20
C ASN A 273 -0.24 7.44 3.55
N GLY A 274 0.87 7.14 2.88
CA GLY A 274 1.73 8.16 2.24
C GLY A 274 2.36 9.14 3.23
N LEU A 275 2.51 8.75 4.49
CA LEU A 275 2.96 9.63 5.57
C LEU A 275 4.37 10.19 5.32
N ARG A 276 4.55 11.49 5.57
CA ARG A 276 5.81 12.25 5.44
C ARG A 276 5.73 13.57 6.21
N GLY A 277 6.88 14.18 6.51
CA GLY A 277 7.00 15.49 7.14
C GLY A 277 7.68 15.46 8.51
N GLU A 278 8.37 16.54 8.87
CA GLU A 278 9.13 16.63 10.12
C GLU A 278 8.24 16.65 11.38
N GLU A 279 7.10 17.34 11.32
CA GLU A 279 6.14 17.47 12.43
C GLU A 279 5.44 16.13 12.72
N LEU A 280 5.20 15.30 11.70
CA LEU A 280 4.79 13.92 11.85
C LEU A 280 5.79 13.15 12.71
N GLY A 281 7.09 13.24 12.38
CA GLY A 281 8.15 12.57 13.14
C GLY A 281 8.18 13.01 14.60
N ARG A 282 8.03 14.32 14.86
CA ARG A 282 7.95 14.89 16.21
C ARG A 282 6.71 14.40 16.96
N ALA A 283 5.54 14.47 16.33
CA ALA A 283 4.28 14.05 16.91
C ALA A 283 4.29 12.55 17.25
N LEU A 284 4.78 11.71 16.33
CA LEU A 284 4.91 10.27 16.53
C LEU A 284 5.83 9.97 17.72
N SER A 285 6.99 10.61 17.79
CA SER A 285 7.92 10.45 18.91
C SER A 285 7.28 10.81 20.24
N LYS A 286 6.45 11.84 20.30
CA LYS A 286 5.77 12.27 21.54
C LYS A 286 4.62 11.32 21.90
N ALA A 287 3.76 11.01 20.94
CA ALA A 287 2.58 10.17 21.11
C ALA A 287 2.93 8.76 21.62
N VAL A 288 3.93 8.12 21.03
CA VAL A 288 4.30 6.74 21.41
C VAL A 288 5.07 6.70 22.74
N GLN A 289 5.79 7.75 23.10
CA GLN A 289 6.43 7.86 24.42
C GLN A 289 5.42 8.03 25.56
N GLN A 290 4.26 8.61 25.27
CA GLN A 290 3.23 8.93 26.25
C GLN A 290 1.99 8.03 26.14
N SER A 291 2.11 6.88 25.47
CA SER A 291 1.06 5.87 25.36
C SER A 291 1.60 4.49 25.70
N LYS A 292 0.71 3.51 25.91
CA LYS A 292 1.08 2.11 26.19
C LYS A 292 1.15 1.23 24.93
N LEU A 293 1.39 1.86 23.78
CA LEU A 293 1.39 1.19 22.48
C LEU A 293 2.45 0.07 22.43
N LYS A 294 2.03 -1.12 22.01
CA LYS A 294 2.87 -2.32 21.88
C LYS A 294 3.25 -2.58 20.42
N CYS A 295 2.37 -2.30 19.48
CA CYS A 295 2.60 -2.53 18.05
C CYS A 295 2.33 -1.26 17.25
N LEU A 296 3.35 -0.80 16.52
CA LEU A 296 3.24 0.31 15.59
C LEU A 296 3.59 -0.15 14.18
N LYS A 297 2.64 0.00 13.26
CA LYS A 297 2.86 -0.29 11.84
C LYS A 297 2.82 0.99 11.01
N LEU A 298 3.89 1.20 10.27
CA LEU A 298 4.13 2.35 9.40
C LEU A 298 4.66 1.90 8.03
N GLU A 299 4.33 0.68 7.60
CA GLU A 299 4.83 0.13 6.34
C GLU A 299 4.26 0.86 5.12
N CYS A 300 5.00 0.87 4.02
CA CYS A 300 4.57 1.46 2.76
C CYS A 300 4.13 2.94 2.87
N ASN A 301 4.88 3.71 3.65
CA ASN A 301 4.74 5.16 3.74
C ASN A 301 5.92 5.84 3.02
N MET A 302 5.97 7.18 3.08
CA MET A 302 7.00 7.99 2.44
C MET A 302 7.97 8.57 3.50
N LEU A 303 8.21 7.84 4.59
CA LEU A 303 9.12 8.28 5.65
C LEU A 303 10.55 8.31 5.10
N SER A 304 11.22 9.45 5.28
CA SER A 304 12.59 9.71 4.84
C SER A 304 13.57 9.70 6.01
N GLU A 305 14.81 10.15 5.78
CA GLU A 305 15.85 10.25 6.81
C GLU A 305 15.38 11.03 8.04
N VAL A 306 14.67 12.15 7.82
CA VAL A 306 14.23 13.05 8.88
C VAL A 306 13.25 12.34 9.81
N GLU A 307 12.17 11.77 9.28
CA GLU A 307 11.14 11.09 10.08
C GLU A 307 11.69 9.82 10.74
N LEU A 308 12.48 9.04 10.00
CA LEU A 308 13.08 7.83 10.55
C LEU A 308 14.09 8.14 11.67
N SER A 309 14.76 9.31 11.64
CA SER A 309 15.58 9.76 12.77
C SER A 309 14.75 9.98 14.04
N PHE A 310 13.50 10.46 13.91
CA PHE A 310 12.56 10.55 15.02
C PHE A 310 12.05 9.18 15.46
N VAL A 311 11.81 8.25 14.54
CA VAL A 311 11.48 6.85 14.88
C VAL A 311 12.60 6.20 15.68
N VAL A 312 13.87 6.46 15.35
CA VAL A 312 15.01 5.99 16.14
C VAL A 312 15.01 6.63 17.55
N LYS A 313 14.74 7.93 17.67
CA LYS A 313 14.62 8.61 18.97
C LYS A 313 13.46 8.06 19.81
N LEU A 314 12.32 7.79 19.16
CA LEU A 314 11.16 7.13 19.75
C LEU A 314 11.56 5.75 20.29
N ALA A 315 12.17 4.91 19.46
CA ALA A 315 12.58 3.56 19.87
C ALA A 315 13.61 3.58 21.00
N LYS A 316 14.43 4.63 21.15
CA LYS A 316 15.34 4.74 22.30
C LYS A 316 14.61 5.02 23.63
N LYS A 317 13.43 5.62 23.57
CA LYS A 317 12.69 6.12 24.74
C LYS A 317 11.43 5.32 25.06
N SER A 318 10.89 4.58 24.09
CA SER A 318 9.73 3.71 24.31
C SER A 318 10.10 2.54 25.21
N GLU A 319 9.27 2.28 26.22
CA GLU A 319 9.45 1.14 27.13
C GLU A 319 8.45 0.02 26.85
N THR A 320 7.33 0.34 26.21
CA THR A 320 6.19 -0.57 25.96
C THR A 320 6.20 -1.24 24.60
N LEU A 321 6.89 -0.66 23.61
CA LEU A 321 6.84 -1.11 22.22
C LEU A 321 7.49 -2.48 22.04
N VAL A 322 6.72 -3.43 21.50
CA VAL A 322 7.09 -4.83 21.22
C VAL A 322 7.32 -5.06 19.73
N GLU A 323 6.56 -4.39 18.87
CA GLU A 323 6.65 -4.54 17.41
C GLU A 323 6.71 -3.19 16.71
N LEU A 324 7.65 -3.08 15.76
CA LEU A 324 7.81 -1.91 14.91
C LEU A 324 7.95 -2.33 13.45
N TRP A 325 6.98 -1.94 12.63
CA TRP A 325 6.94 -2.28 11.22
C TRP A 325 7.16 -1.03 10.36
N LEU A 326 8.26 -1.02 9.61
CA LEU A 326 8.73 0.14 8.82
C LEU A 326 9.00 -0.22 7.36
N GLY A 327 8.57 -1.41 6.90
CA GLY A 327 8.84 -1.88 5.55
C GLY A 327 8.46 -0.89 4.45
N SER A 328 9.20 -0.93 3.34
CA SER A 328 8.90 -0.12 2.14
C SER A 328 8.83 1.40 2.37
N ASN A 329 9.63 1.94 3.30
CA ASN A 329 9.91 3.37 3.45
C ASN A 329 11.25 3.75 2.79
N VAL A 330 11.59 5.04 2.78
CA VAL A 330 12.84 5.54 2.20
C VAL A 330 13.97 5.47 3.23
N PHE A 331 14.67 4.35 3.23
CA PHE A 331 15.76 4.10 4.16
C PHE A 331 17.12 4.55 3.64
N GLU A 332 17.79 5.42 4.40
CA GLU A 332 19.21 5.68 4.23
C GLU A 332 20.09 4.74 5.07
N ASP A 333 21.30 4.48 4.58
CA ASP A 333 22.26 3.53 5.18
C ASP A 333 22.63 3.91 6.63
N THR A 334 22.76 5.22 6.91
CA THR A 334 23.10 5.78 8.22
C THR A 334 22.03 5.45 9.26
N VAL A 335 20.78 5.79 8.94
CA VAL A 335 19.62 5.61 9.83
C VAL A 335 19.31 4.13 10.03
N LEU A 336 19.40 3.29 8.99
CA LEU A 336 19.21 1.84 9.14
C LEU A 336 20.19 1.21 10.14
N VAL A 337 21.47 1.60 10.06
CA VAL A 337 22.49 1.11 10.98
C VAL A 337 22.17 1.54 12.41
N GLU A 338 21.72 2.77 12.63
CA GLU A 338 21.34 3.27 13.94
C GLU A 338 20.08 2.59 14.49
N LEU A 339 19.07 2.39 13.64
CA LEU A 339 17.82 1.71 13.96
C LEU A 339 18.08 0.26 14.42
N VAL A 340 18.86 -0.51 13.66
CA VAL A 340 19.18 -1.90 14.04
C VAL A 340 20.01 -1.96 15.33
N ARG A 341 20.95 -1.02 15.53
CA ARG A 341 21.70 -0.94 16.80
C ARG A 341 20.81 -0.60 17.98
N THR A 342 19.82 0.27 17.78
CA THR A 342 18.83 0.64 18.80
C THR A 342 17.95 -0.56 19.13
N PHE A 343 17.39 -1.23 18.11
CA PHE A 343 16.59 -2.45 18.26
C PHE A 343 17.31 -3.55 19.04
N MET A 344 18.60 -3.79 18.74
CA MET A 344 19.40 -4.79 19.45
C MET A 344 19.55 -4.51 20.95
N ARG A 345 19.54 -3.25 21.36
CA ARG A 345 19.70 -2.82 22.76
C ARG A 345 18.37 -2.58 23.46
N HIS A 346 17.28 -2.43 22.71
CA HIS A 346 15.95 -2.15 23.24
C HIS A 346 15.49 -3.29 24.16
N PRO A 347 14.94 -3.01 25.36
CA PRO A 347 14.54 -4.06 26.30
C PRO A 347 13.33 -4.87 25.81
N THR A 348 12.26 -4.19 25.37
CA THR A 348 10.96 -4.82 25.06
C THR A 348 10.68 -5.08 23.58
N LEU A 349 11.27 -4.33 22.66
CA LEU A 349 11.07 -4.48 21.21
C LEU A 349 11.58 -5.84 20.71
N LEU A 350 10.68 -6.70 20.25
CA LEU A 350 10.96 -8.06 19.77
C LEU A 350 10.95 -8.16 18.25
N VAL A 351 10.10 -7.41 17.56
CA VAL A 351 9.95 -7.48 16.10
C VAL A 351 10.30 -6.14 15.46
N LEU A 352 11.20 -6.18 14.47
CA LEU A 352 11.49 -5.06 13.58
C LEU A 352 11.31 -5.51 12.13
N SER A 353 10.27 -5.02 11.45
CA SER A 353 10.12 -5.22 10.00
C SER A 353 10.75 -4.07 9.23
N LEU A 354 11.73 -4.39 8.39
CA LEU A 354 12.28 -3.52 7.36
C LEU A 354 11.64 -3.78 5.98
N GLY A 355 10.69 -4.72 5.90
CA GLY A 355 9.93 -5.04 4.69
C GLY A 355 10.55 -6.11 3.79
N PRO A 356 9.72 -6.81 2.99
CA PRO A 356 10.13 -7.94 2.16
C PRO A 356 10.87 -7.56 0.87
N PHE A 357 10.98 -6.28 0.53
CA PHE A 357 11.65 -5.85 -0.70
C PHE A 357 12.76 -4.82 -0.44
N GLN A 358 13.17 -4.67 0.81
CA GLN A 358 14.14 -3.66 1.18
C GLN A 358 15.57 -4.14 0.93
N PHE A 359 16.31 -3.38 0.12
CA PHE A 359 17.74 -3.56 -0.02
C PHE A 359 18.44 -3.03 1.23
N ILE A 360 19.16 -3.91 1.93
CA ILE A 360 19.94 -3.52 3.09
C ILE A 360 21.45 -3.50 2.78
N PRO A 361 22.21 -2.54 3.36
CA PRO A 361 23.67 -2.52 3.26
C PRO A 361 24.31 -3.77 3.89
N GLN A 362 25.51 -4.12 3.41
CA GLN A 362 26.29 -5.24 3.97
C GLN A 362 26.56 -5.07 5.47
N THR A 363 26.72 -3.83 5.94
CA THR A 363 26.89 -3.50 7.36
C THR A 363 25.65 -3.86 8.18
N VAL A 364 24.46 -3.50 7.70
CA VAL A 364 23.18 -3.83 8.34
C VAL A 364 22.95 -5.34 8.32
N ALA A 365 23.23 -6.02 7.20
CA ALA A 365 23.13 -7.47 7.11
C ALA A 365 24.03 -8.19 8.13
N LYS A 366 25.25 -7.70 8.35
CA LYS A 366 26.14 -8.20 9.42
C LYS A 366 25.52 -7.97 10.80
N LEU A 367 24.98 -6.79 11.08
CA LEU A 367 24.29 -6.50 12.34
C LEU A 367 23.09 -7.41 12.58
N CYS A 368 22.26 -7.67 11.56
CA CYS A 368 21.12 -8.57 11.67
C CYS A 368 21.55 -10.01 12.02
N ARG A 369 22.65 -10.51 11.42
CA ARG A 369 23.23 -11.82 11.79
C ARG A 369 23.72 -11.85 13.23
N ILE A 370 24.38 -10.76 13.69
CA ILE A 370 24.83 -10.64 15.09
C ILE A 370 23.62 -10.61 16.02
N CYS A 371 22.56 -9.87 15.67
CA CYS A 371 21.31 -9.80 16.44
C CYS A 371 20.71 -11.19 16.60
N LYS A 372 20.49 -11.93 15.50
CA LYS A 372 19.94 -13.28 15.53
C LYS A 372 20.74 -14.25 16.41
N ARG A 373 22.07 -14.11 16.44
CA ARG A 373 22.95 -14.95 17.29
C ARG A 373 22.92 -14.53 18.76
N LYS A 374 22.94 -13.24 19.06
CA LYS A 374 23.06 -12.71 20.44
C LYS A 374 21.70 -12.64 21.16
N TYR A 375 20.62 -12.43 20.40
CA TYR A 375 19.27 -12.19 20.91
C TYR A 375 18.28 -13.04 20.10
N PRO A 376 18.17 -14.36 20.37
CA PRO A 376 17.32 -15.25 19.57
C PRO A 376 15.83 -14.93 19.64
N ALA A 377 15.37 -14.26 20.70
CA ALA A 377 13.99 -13.80 20.85
C ALA A 377 13.66 -12.58 19.96
N LYS A 378 14.69 -11.88 19.43
CA LYS A 378 14.50 -10.72 18.56
C LYS A 378 14.46 -11.13 17.10
N GLN A 379 13.43 -10.69 16.40
CA GLN A 379 13.20 -10.96 14.98
C GLN A 379 13.35 -9.69 14.16
N ILE A 380 14.24 -9.72 13.16
CA ILE A 380 14.34 -8.67 12.14
C ILE A 380 13.85 -9.25 10.81
N ILE A 381 12.77 -8.71 10.27
CA ILE A 381 12.16 -9.14 9.02
C ILE A 381 12.70 -8.26 7.90
N TYR A 382 13.43 -8.87 6.97
CA TYR A 382 13.81 -8.25 5.71
C TYR A 382 13.97 -9.35 4.66
N GLN A 383 13.52 -9.09 3.44
CA GLN A 383 13.89 -9.91 2.29
C GLN A 383 14.55 -8.96 1.28
N GLY A 384 15.79 -9.25 0.94
CA GLY A 384 16.59 -8.37 0.11
C GLY A 384 17.84 -9.07 -0.39
N VAL A 385 18.12 -8.92 -1.68
CA VAL A 385 19.42 -9.29 -2.26
C VAL A 385 20.46 -8.40 -1.60
N LEU A 386 21.49 -8.98 -0.98
CA LEU A 386 22.63 -8.23 -0.46
C LEU A 386 23.09 -7.27 -1.57
N ARG A 387 23.28 -5.98 -1.28
CA ARG A 387 24.08 -5.07 -2.12
C ARG A 387 25.52 -5.60 -2.14
N ALA A 388 25.74 -6.70 -2.87
CA ALA A 388 26.97 -7.47 -2.83
C ALA A 388 28.13 -6.69 -3.47
N LYS A 389 27.80 -5.65 -4.25
CA LYS A 389 28.73 -4.67 -4.80
C LYS A 389 27.95 -3.35 -4.85
N PRO A 390 28.30 -2.29 -4.10
CA PRO A 390 27.83 -0.96 -4.48
C PRO A 390 28.15 -0.77 -5.97
N ALA A 391 27.28 -0.07 -6.71
CA ALA A 391 27.56 0.24 -8.11
C ALA A 391 28.99 0.76 -8.19
N ARG A 392 29.86 0.12 -8.99
CA ARG A 392 31.24 0.60 -9.15
C ARG A 392 31.15 2.09 -9.51
N PRO A 393 31.93 2.97 -8.86
CA PRO A 393 31.92 4.38 -9.24
C PRO A 393 32.11 4.46 -10.75
N VAL A 394 31.13 5.05 -11.43
CA VAL A 394 31.16 5.16 -12.90
C VAL A 394 32.20 6.22 -13.21
N ASP A 395 33.35 5.80 -13.75
CA ASP A 395 34.32 6.72 -14.29
C ASP A 395 33.72 7.39 -15.54
N VAL A 396 33.18 8.60 -15.35
CA VAL A 396 32.46 9.35 -16.39
C VAL A 396 33.36 9.60 -17.60
N GLN A 397 34.62 9.97 -17.37
CA GLN A 397 35.60 10.19 -18.43
C GLN A 397 35.82 8.92 -19.27
N GLU A 398 36.01 7.78 -18.60
CA GLU A 398 36.19 6.49 -19.26
C GLU A 398 34.93 6.07 -20.06
N MET A 399 33.75 6.22 -19.46
CA MET A 399 32.48 5.91 -20.10
C MET A 399 32.27 6.71 -21.39
N LEU A 400 32.55 8.02 -21.35
CA LEU A 400 32.41 8.92 -22.50
C LEU A 400 33.42 8.58 -23.62
N LEU A 401 34.65 8.22 -23.25
CA LEU A 401 35.68 7.77 -24.20
C LEU A 401 35.32 6.44 -24.88
N GLU A 402 34.80 5.47 -24.13
CA GLU A 402 34.31 4.20 -24.68
C GLU A 402 33.15 4.40 -25.64
N ARG A 403 32.20 5.28 -25.27
CA ARG A 403 31.09 5.64 -26.15
C ARG A 403 31.58 6.27 -27.44
N SER A 404 32.56 7.16 -27.36
CA SER A 404 33.17 7.82 -28.52
C SER A 404 33.88 6.83 -29.43
N ARG A 405 34.63 5.88 -28.86
CA ARG A 405 35.31 4.80 -29.60
C ARG A 405 34.30 3.94 -30.35
N PHE A 406 33.24 3.51 -29.68
CA PHE A 406 32.18 2.72 -30.29
C PHE A 406 31.55 3.44 -31.48
N LEU A 407 31.22 4.73 -31.32
CA LEU A 407 30.64 5.53 -32.41
C LEU A 407 31.61 5.72 -33.57
N ALA A 408 32.92 5.84 -33.31
CA ALA A 408 33.95 5.92 -34.34
C ALA A 408 34.00 4.67 -35.25
N GLN A 409 33.67 3.50 -34.70
CA GLN A 409 33.67 2.22 -35.43
C GLN A 409 32.30 1.78 -35.97
N LYS A 410 31.21 2.41 -35.52
CA LYS A 410 29.82 2.11 -35.90
C LYS A 410 29.51 2.19 -37.42
N PRO A 411 30.13 3.07 -38.25
CA PRO A 411 29.80 3.16 -39.67
C PRO A 411 29.99 1.83 -40.44
N LYS A 412 29.01 1.45 -41.26
CA LYS A 412 29.06 0.19 -42.05
C LYS A 412 30.19 0.16 -43.10
N LYS A 413 30.49 1.30 -43.73
CA LYS A 413 31.53 1.40 -44.78
C LYS A 413 32.91 1.57 -44.11
N ALA A 414 33.87 0.68 -44.42
CA ALA A 414 35.21 0.69 -43.84
C ALA A 414 35.92 2.06 -43.95
N LYS A 415 35.77 2.76 -45.09
CA LYS A 415 36.34 4.11 -45.32
C LYS A 415 35.82 5.23 -44.39
N LEU A 416 34.70 4.98 -43.70
CA LEU A 416 34.08 5.92 -42.77
C LEU A 416 34.38 5.58 -41.30
N LYS A 417 34.90 4.38 -41.02
CA LYS A 417 35.35 4.02 -39.68
C LYS A 417 36.60 4.83 -39.35
N ARG A 418 36.66 5.34 -38.12
CA ARG A 418 37.80 6.06 -37.58
C ARG A 418 38.29 5.34 -36.34
N ASP A 419 39.60 5.27 -36.17
CA ASP A 419 40.17 4.81 -34.91
C ASP A 419 40.35 6.03 -34.01
N LEU A 420 39.63 6.04 -32.88
CA LEU A 420 39.75 7.12 -31.91
C LEU A 420 41.17 7.21 -31.34
N GLY A 421 41.91 6.10 -31.27
CA GLY A 421 43.27 6.07 -30.77
C GLY A 421 44.25 6.89 -31.61
N HIS A 422 44.06 6.98 -32.94
CA HIS A 422 44.88 7.85 -33.78
C HIS A 422 44.66 9.34 -33.50
N LEU A 423 43.44 9.74 -33.12
CA LEU A 423 43.17 11.11 -32.68
C LEU A 423 43.83 11.37 -31.31
N MET A 424 43.77 10.39 -30.40
CA MET A 424 44.39 10.51 -29.08
C MET A 424 45.92 10.59 -29.19
N LEU A 425 46.54 9.87 -30.14
CA LEU A 425 47.96 10.04 -30.47
C LEU A 425 48.27 11.45 -31.01
N GLN A 426 47.40 12.02 -31.85
CA GLN A 426 47.57 13.40 -32.33
C GLN A 426 47.47 14.44 -31.19
N PHE A 427 46.59 14.21 -30.22
CA PHE A 427 46.49 15.07 -29.04
C PHE A 427 47.64 14.86 -28.06
N GLY A 428 48.14 13.62 -27.92
CA GLY A 428 49.29 13.31 -27.07
C GLY A 428 50.62 13.83 -27.62
N ASP A 429 50.77 13.88 -28.95
CA ASP A 429 51.98 14.39 -29.63
C ASP A 429 51.93 15.92 -29.87
N ALA A 430 50.84 16.62 -29.52
CA ALA A 430 50.70 18.05 -29.75
C ALA A 430 51.55 18.89 -28.76
N GLU A 431 52.17 19.97 -29.25
CA GLU A 431 52.95 20.91 -28.41
C GLU A 431 52.08 21.59 -27.33
N THR A 432 50.79 21.78 -27.62
CA THR A 432 49.81 22.37 -26.70
C THR A 432 48.74 21.34 -26.34
N SER A 433 48.69 20.93 -25.06
CA SER A 433 47.71 19.96 -24.55
C SER A 433 46.35 20.57 -24.22
N LEU A 434 46.27 21.89 -24.11
CA LEU A 434 45.05 22.64 -23.78
C LEU A 434 44.48 23.29 -25.04
N LEU A 435 43.23 22.94 -25.37
CA LEU A 435 42.51 23.53 -26.50
C LEU A 435 41.30 24.32 -26.01
N THR A 436 40.94 25.38 -26.72
CA THR A 436 39.60 25.98 -26.55
C THR A 436 38.53 24.98 -27.01
N ARG A 437 37.30 25.13 -26.51
CA ARG A 437 36.16 24.28 -26.91
C ARG A 437 35.94 24.31 -28.43
N GLU A 438 36.15 25.47 -29.07
CA GLU A 438 36.03 25.62 -30.52
C GLU A 438 37.13 24.89 -31.29
N GLU A 439 38.39 25.00 -30.84
CA GLU A 439 39.52 24.29 -31.43
C GLU A 439 39.37 22.76 -31.29
N PHE A 440 38.87 22.30 -30.15
CA PHE A 440 38.58 20.87 -29.92
C PHE A 440 37.51 20.35 -30.90
N VAL A 441 36.41 21.09 -31.09
CA VAL A 441 35.38 20.76 -32.08
C VAL A 441 35.95 20.75 -33.50
N LEU A 442 36.81 21.72 -33.84
CA LEU A 442 37.47 21.79 -35.14
C LEU A 442 38.41 20.60 -35.36
N ALA A 443 39.15 20.17 -34.34
CA ALA A 443 40.02 18.99 -34.40
C ALA A 443 39.20 17.71 -34.69
N LEU A 444 38.08 17.52 -34.00
CA LEU A 444 37.16 16.39 -34.25
C LEU A 444 36.57 16.41 -35.66
N LYS A 445 36.18 17.59 -36.15
CA LYS A 445 35.71 17.78 -37.54
C LYS A 445 36.79 17.47 -38.57
N ARG A 446 38.04 17.93 -38.35
CA ARG A 446 39.20 17.64 -39.21
C ARG A 446 39.49 16.13 -39.27
N PHE A 447 39.39 15.45 -38.13
CA PHE A 447 39.53 14.00 -38.03
C PHE A 447 38.33 13.23 -38.62
N ARG A 448 37.25 13.94 -38.98
CA ARG A 448 35.99 13.40 -39.51
C ARG A 448 35.31 12.42 -38.56
N LEU A 449 35.42 12.65 -37.25
CA LEU A 449 34.67 11.91 -36.23
C LEU A 449 33.31 12.59 -36.02
N LYS A 450 32.23 11.81 -36.11
CA LYS A 450 30.87 12.29 -35.89
C LYS A 450 30.38 11.85 -34.51
N LEU A 451 30.42 12.78 -33.55
CA LEU A 451 29.79 12.64 -32.24
C LEU A 451 28.55 13.55 -32.21
N ASP A 452 27.52 13.14 -31.49
CA ASP A 452 26.37 14.01 -31.23
C ASP A 452 26.76 15.16 -30.29
N ARG A 453 25.97 16.23 -30.31
CA ARG A 453 26.27 17.46 -29.57
C ARG A 453 26.38 17.23 -28.07
N ALA A 454 25.45 16.46 -27.49
CA ALA A 454 25.41 16.19 -26.06
C ALA A 454 26.65 15.40 -25.58
N LEU A 455 27.06 14.38 -26.34
CA LEU A 455 28.28 13.63 -26.05
C LEU A 455 29.54 14.50 -26.13
N LEU A 456 29.60 15.39 -27.11
CA LEU A 456 30.74 16.29 -27.30
C LEU A 456 30.84 17.33 -26.17
N GLU A 457 29.72 17.92 -25.75
CA GLU A 457 29.66 18.82 -24.59
C GLU A 457 30.10 18.08 -23.31
N ALA A 458 29.54 16.88 -23.07
CA ALA A 458 29.91 16.06 -21.91
C ALA A 458 31.40 15.66 -21.89
N LEU A 459 32.02 15.39 -23.05
CA LEU A 459 33.46 15.12 -23.16
C LEU A 459 34.31 16.35 -22.80
N MET A 460 33.92 17.53 -23.26
CA MET A 460 34.64 18.76 -22.94
C MET A 460 34.52 19.10 -21.45
N ASP A 461 33.34 18.92 -20.88
CA ASP A 461 33.10 19.15 -19.44
C ASP A 461 33.85 18.12 -18.57
N ALA A 462 33.89 16.85 -18.99
CA ALA A 462 34.58 15.80 -18.26
C ALA A 462 36.12 15.96 -18.24
N PHE A 463 36.69 16.70 -19.19
CA PHE A 463 38.12 17.00 -19.30
C PHE A 463 38.39 18.51 -19.22
N GLU A 464 37.57 19.25 -18.47
CA GLU A 464 37.72 20.70 -18.33
C GLU A 464 38.97 21.07 -17.53
N ALA A 465 39.73 22.02 -18.08
CA ALA A 465 40.90 22.66 -17.50
C ALA A 465 40.58 24.12 -17.11
N PRO A 466 41.45 24.79 -16.34
CA PRO A 466 41.24 26.20 -15.96
C PRO A 466 40.98 27.09 -17.18
N LYS A 467 40.12 28.11 -17.00
CA LYS A 467 39.67 29.04 -18.05
C LYS A 467 38.77 28.39 -19.14
N LYS A 468 38.02 27.33 -18.81
CA LYS A 468 37.10 26.62 -19.71
C LYS A 468 37.79 25.99 -20.94
N LEU A 469 39.06 25.65 -20.80
CA LEU A 469 39.82 24.92 -21.80
C LEU A 469 39.58 23.41 -21.66
N VAL A 470 39.91 22.64 -22.69
CA VAL A 470 39.79 21.18 -22.70
C VAL A 470 41.19 20.57 -22.62
N ASP A 471 41.45 19.74 -21.61
CA ASP A 471 42.71 19.02 -21.45
C ASP A 471 42.73 17.78 -22.36
N THR A 472 43.20 17.98 -23.57
CA THR A 472 43.35 16.90 -24.55
C THR A 472 44.51 15.97 -24.24
N GLY A 473 45.50 16.42 -23.45
CA GLY A 473 46.62 15.60 -22.99
C GLY A 473 46.17 14.56 -21.95
N ALA A 474 45.40 14.99 -20.93
CA ALA A 474 44.80 14.09 -19.96
C ALA A 474 43.80 13.13 -20.63
N MET A 475 43.03 13.61 -21.60
CA MET A 475 42.13 12.79 -22.41
C MET A 475 42.87 11.69 -23.18
N ALA A 476 43.97 12.07 -23.87
CA ALA A 476 44.81 11.14 -24.61
C ALA A 476 45.48 10.12 -23.70
N LEU A 477 46.08 10.56 -22.58
CA LEU A 477 46.74 9.69 -21.61
C LEU A 477 45.76 8.65 -21.06
N LYS A 478 44.56 9.07 -20.64
CA LYS A 478 43.53 8.19 -20.09
C LYS A 478 43.05 7.16 -21.11
N TYR A 479 42.84 7.58 -22.37
CA TYR A 479 42.44 6.67 -23.43
C TYR A 479 43.53 5.65 -23.78
N LEU A 480 44.76 6.13 -24.04
CA LEU A 480 45.87 5.30 -24.53
C LEU A 480 46.41 4.33 -23.47
N THR A 481 46.29 4.68 -22.18
CA THR A 481 46.63 3.77 -21.07
C THR A 481 45.75 2.51 -21.09
N LYS A 482 44.47 2.66 -21.46
CA LYS A 482 43.52 1.55 -21.53
C LYS A 482 43.52 0.86 -22.89
N HIS A 483 43.67 1.64 -23.96
CA HIS A 483 43.64 1.17 -25.36
C HIS A 483 44.92 1.59 -26.09
N PRO A 484 46.03 0.86 -25.89
CA PRO A 484 47.26 1.08 -26.65
C PRO A 484 46.98 1.01 -28.16
N THR A 485 47.36 2.04 -28.89
CA THR A 485 47.09 2.16 -30.33
C THR A 485 48.40 2.36 -31.09
N GLU A 486 48.58 1.60 -32.17
CA GLU A 486 49.75 1.73 -33.04
C GLU A 486 49.64 2.96 -33.96
N ARG A 487 50.78 3.55 -34.33
CA ARG A 487 50.80 4.70 -35.24
C ARG A 487 50.42 4.28 -36.67
N PRO A 488 49.66 5.09 -37.44
CA PRO A 488 49.34 4.78 -38.82
C PRO A 488 50.60 4.65 -39.69
N ILE A 489 50.72 3.56 -40.45
CA ILE A 489 51.83 3.34 -41.38
C ILE A 489 51.71 4.31 -42.55
N VAL A 490 52.63 5.28 -42.65
CA VAL A 490 52.71 6.21 -43.79
C VAL A 490 53.26 5.44 -45.00
N LYS A 491 52.40 5.06 -45.95
CA LYS A 491 52.85 4.53 -47.23
C LYS A 491 53.44 5.67 -48.07
N SER A 492 54.75 5.64 -48.33
CA SER A 492 55.42 6.58 -49.24
C SER A 492 54.77 6.52 -50.63
N ALA A 493 54.31 7.66 -51.14
CA ALA A 493 53.68 7.76 -52.45
C ALA A 493 54.64 7.25 -53.55
N LYS A 494 54.23 6.22 -54.31
CA LYS A 494 54.95 5.81 -55.53
C LYS A 494 54.96 6.99 -56.50
N ARG A 495 56.15 7.52 -56.83
CA ARG A 495 56.39 8.43 -57.95
C ARG A 495 55.79 7.81 -59.21
N LYS A 496 54.78 8.45 -59.80
CA LYS A 496 54.31 8.11 -61.15
C LYS A 496 55.42 8.47 -62.13
N GLY A 497 55.92 7.47 -62.85
CA GLY A 497 56.97 7.63 -63.86
C GLY A 497 56.57 8.62 -64.95
N GLN A 498 57.56 9.39 -65.38
CA GLN A 498 57.56 10.21 -66.59
C GLN A 498 57.29 9.33 -67.81
N LYS A 499 56.48 9.85 -68.75
CA LYS A 499 56.48 9.39 -70.15
C LYS A 499 57.57 10.12 -70.90
#